data_AF-A0A1Y4V0U2-F1
#
_entry.id   AF-A0A1Y4V0U2-F1
#
_cell.length_a   1.000
_cell.length_b   1.000
_cell.length_c   1.000
_cell.angle_alpha   90.00
_cell.angle_beta   90.00
_cell.angle_gamma   90.00
#
_symmetry.space_group_name_H-M   'P 1'
#
loop_
_entity.id
_entity.type
_entity.pdbx_description
1 polymer ?
#
loop_
_entity_poly.entity_id
_entity_poly.type
_entity_poly.pdbx_seq_one_letter_code
_entity_poly.pdbx_strand_id
1 'polypeptide(L)'
;MKKEASVILAKCANDKLYGIRIEKRDNDWVRTWAFKIKEEMAEKEGFDKANFTGSFYTDEEYPGCPYCGAKKCFVCGSCGKVSCYDGSDKVVCNWCGASGTAAGGDEKMDVSGGGF
;
A
#
# COMPACT_ATOMS: atom_id res chain seq x y z
N MET A 1 18.00 12.93 14.62
CA MET A 1 17.04 13.19 13.52
C MET A 1 15.72 12.51 13.87
N LYS A 2 14.57 13.18 13.78
CA LYS A 2 13.26 12.50 13.92
C LYS A 2 13.02 11.67 12.65
N LYS A 3 12.72 10.38 12.81
CA LYS A 3 12.27 9.54 11.69
C LYS A 3 10.85 9.96 11.32
N GLU A 4 10.65 10.39 10.08
CA GLU A 4 9.32 10.67 9.53
C GLU A 4 8.69 9.32 9.15
N ALA A 5 7.49 9.05 9.67
CA ALA A 5 6.76 7.82 9.41
C ALA A 5 5.28 8.11 9.24
N SER A 6 4.62 7.32 8.40
CA SER A 6 3.18 7.41 8.20
C SER A 6 2.60 6.05 7.82
N VAL A 7 1.33 6.00 7.43
CA VAL A 7 0.61 4.79 7.05
C VAL A 7 -0.08 5.01 5.72
N ILE A 8 0.07 4.05 4.81
CA ILE A 8 -0.76 3.92 3.61
C ILE A 8 -1.75 2.77 3.80
N LEU A 9 -2.95 2.93 3.25
CA LEU A 9 -3.97 1.88 3.26
C LEU A 9 -3.82 0.97 2.05
N ALA A 10 -4.04 -0.32 2.27
CA ALA A 10 -4.02 -1.32 1.22
C ALA A 10 -5.13 -2.36 1.40
N LYS A 11 -5.53 -3.00 0.31
CA LYS A 11 -6.61 -4.00 0.31
C LYS A 11 -6.11 -5.36 -0.17
N CYS A 12 -6.35 -6.35 0.68
CA CYS A 12 -6.00 -7.75 0.44
C CYS A 12 -6.93 -8.34 -0.64
N ALA A 13 -6.45 -9.39 -1.32
CA ALA A 13 -7.29 -10.20 -2.24
C ALA A 13 -8.52 -10.81 -1.54
N ASN A 14 -8.47 -10.95 -0.21
CA ASN A 14 -9.59 -11.40 0.61
C ASN A 14 -10.56 -10.26 0.99
N ASP A 15 -10.54 -9.13 0.28
CA ASP A 15 -11.37 -7.93 0.51
C ASP A 15 -11.17 -7.29 1.91
N LYS A 16 -10.00 -7.46 2.52
CA LYS A 16 -9.69 -6.94 3.86
C LYS A 16 -8.73 -5.75 3.83
N LEU A 17 -9.11 -4.70 4.55
CA LEU A 17 -8.29 -3.51 4.77
C LEU A 17 -7.12 -3.80 5.72
N TYR A 18 -5.93 -3.30 5.38
CA TYR A 18 -4.77 -3.27 6.26
C TYR A 18 -3.98 -1.97 6.07
N GLY A 19 -3.22 -1.60 7.09
CA GLY A 19 -2.28 -0.49 7.05
C GLY A 19 -0.87 -1.00 6.74
N ILE A 20 -0.12 -0.22 5.97
CA ILE A 20 1.31 -0.40 5.74
C ILE A 20 2.02 0.82 6.31
N ARG A 21 2.87 0.60 7.31
CA ARG A 21 3.72 1.66 7.86
C ARG A 21 4.85 1.95 6.88
N ILE A 22 4.98 3.22 6.53
CA ILE A 22 6.06 3.74 5.69
C ILE A 22 6.98 4.63 6.52
N GLU A 23 8.29 4.56 6.25
CA GLU A 23 9.30 5.45 6.82
C GLU A 23 10.04 6.19 5.73
N LYS A 24 10.37 7.46 5.98
CA LYS A 24 11.18 8.24 5.05
C LYS A 24 12.65 7.93 5.23
N ARG A 25 13.32 7.49 4.15
CA ARG A 25 14.76 7.22 4.07
C ARG A 25 15.30 7.83 2.78
N ASP A 26 16.36 8.64 2.88
CA ASP A 26 17.06 9.24 1.73
C ASP A 26 16.13 9.86 0.67
N ASN A 27 15.11 10.62 1.11
CA ASN A 27 14.07 11.26 0.28
C ASN A 27 13.12 10.30 -0.46
N ASP A 28 12.96 9.09 0.06
CA ASP A 28 11.98 8.12 -0.40
C ASP A 28 11.20 7.50 0.75
N TRP A 29 10.10 6.83 0.44
CA TRP A 29 9.25 6.12 1.40
C TRP A 29 9.49 4.62 1.30
N VAL A 30 9.70 3.98 2.45
CA VAL A 30 10.02 2.56 2.56
C VAL A 30 8.96 1.85 3.36
N ARG A 31 8.45 0.71 2.87
CA ARG A 31 7.48 -0.12 3.60
C ARG A 31 8.21 -0.93 4.67
N THR A 32 7.89 -0.66 5.93
CA THR A 32 8.61 -1.24 7.08
C THR A 32 7.76 -2.19 7.93
N TRP A 33 6.44 -2.01 7.95
CA TRP A 33 5.55 -2.87 8.72
C TRP A 33 4.15 -2.94 8.10
N ALA A 34 3.38 -3.97 8.44
CA ALA A 34 1.97 -4.08 8.05
C ALA A 34 1.11 -4.61 9.20
N PHE A 35 -0.12 -4.11 9.31
CA PHE A 35 -1.01 -4.44 10.42
C PHE A 35 -2.48 -4.37 10.02
N LYS A 36 -3.32 -5.14 10.71
CA LYS A 36 -4.77 -5.14 10.49
C LYS A 36 -5.35 -3.82 10.98
N ILE A 37 -6.25 -3.21 10.21
CA ILE A 37 -6.94 -1.98 10.58
C ILE A 37 -8.40 -2.05 10.13
N LYS A 38 -9.29 -1.38 10.87
CA LYS A 38 -10.70 -1.20 10.50
C LYS A 38 -10.88 0.18 9.83
N GLU A 39 -11.88 0.32 8.97
CA GLU A 39 -12.19 1.58 8.27
C GLU A 39 -12.38 2.74 9.24
N GLU A 40 -13.21 2.57 10.28
CA GLU A 40 -13.44 3.57 11.34
C GLU A 40 -12.13 4.07 11.98
N MET A 41 -11.16 3.18 12.20
CA MET A 41 -9.88 3.56 12.76
C MET A 41 -9.02 4.31 11.74
N ALA A 42 -9.02 3.86 10.48
CA ALA A 42 -8.31 4.54 9.41
C ALA A 42 -8.84 5.96 9.17
N GLU A 43 -10.16 6.17 9.24
CA GLU A 43 -10.80 7.50 9.15
C GLU A 43 -10.43 8.40 10.31
N LYS A 44 -10.49 7.85 11.54
CA LYS A 44 -10.19 8.59 12.77
C LYS A 44 -8.73 9.06 12.82
N GLU A 45 -7.80 8.24 12.36
CA GLU A 45 -6.38 8.63 12.22
C GLU A 45 -6.10 9.46 10.94
N GLY A 46 -7.07 9.56 10.03
CA GLY A 46 -6.94 10.30 8.77
C GLY A 46 -6.04 9.63 7.72
N PHE A 47 -5.80 8.33 7.83
CA PHE A 47 -4.99 7.58 6.86
C PHE A 47 -5.66 7.48 5.49
N ASP A 48 -6.99 7.59 5.45
CA ASP A 48 -7.82 7.64 4.25
C ASP A 48 -7.63 8.93 3.42
N LYS A 49 -7.01 9.95 4.02
CA LYS A 49 -6.82 11.29 3.41
C LYS A 49 -5.38 11.56 3.02
N ALA A 50 -4.45 10.70 3.44
CA ALA A 50 -3.03 10.90 3.21
C ALA A 50 -2.63 10.45 1.80
N ASN A 51 -1.86 11.28 1.09
CA ASN A 51 -1.31 10.94 -0.23
C ASN A 51 0.22 11.02 -0.17
N PHE A 52 0.89 10.14 -0.89
CA PHE A 52 2.35 10.02 -0.88
C PHE A 52 2.89 9.77 -2.27
N THR A 53 4.07 10.32 -2.57
CA THR A 53 4.84 10.00 -3.76
C THR A 53 6.15 9.35 -3.35
N GLY A 54 6.45 8.16 -3.86
CA GLY A 54 7.65 7.40 -3.52
C GLY A 54 7.74 6.08 -4.26
N SER A 55 8.88 5.41 -4.17
CA SER A 55 9.04 4.06 -4.74
C SER A 55 8.36 2.99 -3.89
N PHE A 56 8.22 3.24 -2.58
CA PHE A 56 7.65 2.28 -1.63
C PHE A 56 8.34 0.91 -1.72
N TYR A 57 9.67 0.87 -1.86
CA TYR A 57 10.37 -0.41 -1.80
C TYR A 57 10.19 -1.08 -0.43
N THR A 58 10.35 -2.39 -0.43
CA THR A 58 10.13 -3.23 0.75
C THR A 58 11.41 -3.28 1.58
N ASP A 59 11.32 -2.99 2.88
CA ASP A 59 12.39 -3.31 3.83
C ASP A 59 12.56 -4.84 3.98
N GLU A 60 13.77 -5.33 4.22
CA GLU A 60 14.04 -6.77 4.33
C GLU A 60 13.18 -7.46 5.42
N GLU A 61 12.91 -6.76 6.52
CA GLU A 61 12.12 -7.27 7.64
C GLU A 61 10.61 -7.14 7.45
N TYR A 62 10.15 -6.56 6.32
CA TYR A 62 8.74 -6.35 6.07
C TYR A 62 7.97 -7.69 6.04
N PRO A 63 6.98 -7.87 6.94
CA PRO A 63 6.31 -9.16 7.11
C PRO A 63 5.36 -9.52 5.97
N GLY A 64 4.95 -8.54 5.14
CA GLY A 64 3.91 -8.71 4.14
C GLY A 64 2.50 -8.48 4.68
N CYS A 65 1.50 -8.66 3.82
CA CYS A 65 0.10 -8.49 4.18
C CYS A 65 -0.30 -9.37 5.38
N PRO A 66 -0.95 -8.82 6.42
CA PRO A 66 -1.30 -9.56 7.64
C PRO A 66 -2.44 -10.58 7.45
N TYR A 67 -2.96 -10.73 6.22
CA TYR A 67 -4.02 -11.68 5.88
C TYR A 67 -3.57 -12.78 4.93
N CYS A 68 -2.81 -12.44 3.87
CA CYS A 68 -2.36 -13.42 2.87
C CYS A 68 -0.84 -13.61 2.81
N GLY A 69 -0.05 -12.83 3.56
CA GLY A 69 1.41 -12.91 3.56
C GLY A 69 2.10 -12.28 2.34
N ALA A 70 1.35 -11.73 1.37
CA ALA A 70 1.94 -11.10 0.19
C ALA A 70 2.87 -9.95 0.57
N LYS A 71 4.15 -10.05 0.17
CA LYS A 71 5.15 -8.98 0.36
C LYS A 71 5.10 -7.92 -0.74
N LYS A 72 4.57 -8.27 -1.90
CA LYS A 72 4.41 -7.38 -3.04
C LYS A 72 3.03 -6.72 -3.00
N CYS A 73 2.96 -5.51 -3.52
CA CYS A 73 1.73 -4.78 -3.77
C CYS A 73 1.88 -3.98 -5.06
N PHE A 74 0.77 -3.58 -5.65
CA PHE A 74 0.75 -2.66 -6.79
C PHE A 74 -0.13 -1.45 -6.47
N VAL A 75 0.16 -0.32 -7.11
CA VAL A 75 -0.68 0.88 -7.09
C VAL A 75 -1.62 0.81 -8.29
N CYS A 76 -2.92 0.90 -8.06
CA CYS A 76 -3.87 0.87 -9.17
C CYS A 76 -3.84 2.19 -9.95
N GLY A 77 -3.55 2.13 -11.25
CA GLY A 77 -3.55 3.33 -12.11
C GLY A 77 -4.92 4.01 -12.25
N SER A 78 -6.03 3.33 -11.94
CA SER A 78 -7.38 3.89 -12.03
C SER A 78 -7.83 4.64 -10.78
N CYS A 79 -7.41 4.21 -9.58
CA CYS A 79 -7.86 4.81 -8.31
C CYS A 79 -6.72 5.26 -7.39
N GLY A 80 -5.46 5.00 -7.73
CA GLY A 80 -4.28 5.36 -6.93
C GLY A 80 -4.08 4.55 -5.65
N LYS A 81 -4.97 3.59 -5.34
CA LYS A 81 -4.93 2.81 -4.09
C LYS A 81 -4.06 1.57 -4.20
N VAL A 82 -3.50 1.13 -3.08
CA VAL A 82 -2.58 -0.02 -3.00
C VAL A 82 -3.35 -1.33 -2.86
N SER A 83 -3.05 -2.31 -3.70
CA SER A 83 -3.62 -3.67 -3.63
C SER A 83 -2.53 -4.71 -3.44
N CYS A 84 -2.83 -5.77 -2.69
CA CYS A 84 -1.94 -6.93 -2.61
C CYS A 84 -1.61 -7.48 -3.99
N TYR A 85 -0.36 -7.92 -4.16
CA TYR A 85 0.13 -8.52 -5.39
C TYR A 85 0.77 -9.87 -5.09
N ASP A 86 0.34 -10.90 -5.81
CA ASP A 86 0.82 -12.28 -5.65
C ASP A 86 1.92 -12.66 -6.67
N GLY A 87 2.18 -11.81 -7.67
CA GLY A 87 3.15 -12.08 -8.74
C GLY A 87 2.52 -12.50 -10.08
N SER A 88 1.19 -12.51 -10.20
CA SER A 88 0.48 -12.85 -11.43
C SER A 88 0.57 -11.77 -12.51
N ASP A 89 0.74 -12.14 -13.78
CA ASP A 89 0.78 -11.17 -14.89
C ASP A 89 -0.49 -10.29 -14.95
N LYS A 90 -1.66 -10.90 -14.68
CA LYS A 90 -2.94 -10.20 -14.61
C LYS A 90 -3.25 -9.84 -13.17
N VAL A 91 -3.64 -8.59 -12.96
CA VAL A 91 -4.01 -8.05 -11.65
C VAL A 91 -5.42 -7.48 -11.68
N VAL A 92 -6.09 -7.56 -10.53
CA VAL A 92 -7.39 -6.91 -10.28
C VAL A 92 -7.23 -6.05 -9.04
N CYS A 93 -7.64 -4.78 -9.13
CA CYS A 93 -7.65 -3.88 -7.99
C CYS A 93 -8.73 -4.29 -7.00
N ASN A 94 -8.34 -4.60 -5.77
CA ASN A 94 -9.25 -5.02 -4.70
C ASN A 94 -10.09 -3.85 -4.13
N TRP A 95 -9.93 -2.64 -4.67
CA TRP A 95 -10.71 -1.46 -4.28
C TRP A 95 -11.81 -1.15 -5.29
N CYS A 96 -11.47 -1.06 -6.58
CA CYS A 96 -12.40 -0.60 -7.61
C CYS A 96 -12.73 -1.66 -8.67
N GLY A 97 -12.13 -2.85 -8.60
CA GLY A 97 -12.35 -3.94 -9.55
C GLY A 97 -11.68 -3.76 -10.91
N ALA A 98 -10.96 -2.67 -11.15
CA ALA A 98 -10.21 -2.46 -12.39
C ALA A 98 -9.17 -3.57 -12.59
N SER A 99 -9.13 -4.16 -13.79
CA SER A 99 -8.18 -5.21 -14.15
C SER A 99 -7.14 -4.72 -15.15
N GLY A 100 -5.94 -5.28 -15.11
CA GLY A 100 -4.88 -4.94 -16.05
C GLY A 100 -3.71 -5.91 -15.98
N THR A 101 -2.59 -5.53 -16.61
CA THR A 101 -1.33 -6.26 -16.52
C THR A 101 -0.42 -5.56 -15.51
N ALA A 102 0.25 -6.33 -14.65
CA ALA A 102 1.25 -5.77 -13.74
C ALA A 102 2.41 -5.18 -14.56
N ALA A 103 2.71 -3.90 -14.33
CA ALA A 103 3.96 -3.28 -14.79
C ALA A 103 4.97 -3.31 -13.65
N GLY A 104 6.20 -3.73 -13.94
CA GLY A 104 7.32 -3.65 -13.00
C GLY A 104 8.11 -2.36 -13.20
N GLY A 105 8.66 -1.81 -12.12
CA GLY A 105 9.57 -0.67 -12.14
C GLY A 105 9.86 -0.15 -10.73
N ASP A 106 11.06 0.42 -10.55
CA ASP A 106 11.49 1.09 -9.30
C ASP A 106 11.13 2.59 -9.30
N GLU A 107 10.19 2.98 -10.16
CA GLU A 107 9.78 4.37 -10.31
C GLU A 107 8.93 4.84 -9.13
N LYS A 108 9.01 6.15 -8.84
CA LYS A 108 8.14 6.75 -7.83
C LYS A 108 6.70 6.76 -8.34
N MET A 109 5.80 6.27 -7.50
CA MET A 109 4.37 6.23 -7.77
C MET A 109 3.64 7.15 -6.82
N ASP A 110 2.50 7.65 -7.27
CA ASP A 110 1.55 8.39 -6.44
C ASP A 110 0.57 7.41 -5.79
N VAL A 111 0.61 7.32 -4.46
CA VAL A 111 -0.30 6.52 -3.65
C VAL A 111 -1.36 7.43 -3.05
N SER A 112 -2.62 7.09 -3.32
CA SER A 112 -3.76 7.72 -2.67
C SER A 112 -4.22 6.87 -1.49
N GLY A 113 -4.36 7.53 -0.33
CA GLY A 113 -5.06 6.96 0.82
C GLY A 113 -6.57 6.87 0.63
N GLY A 114 -7.11 7.52 -0.41
CA GLY A 114 -8.52 7.88 -0.64
C GLY A 114 -9.59 7.02 0.03
N GLY A 115 -10.66 7.69 0.48
CA GLY A 115 -11.83 7.11 1.17
C GLY A 115 -12.37 5.83 0.54
N PHE A 116 -12.95 4.97 1.38
CA PHE A 116 -13.25 3.57 1.11
C PHE A 116 -14.04 3.34 -0.19
#